data_AF-A0A0M9E1J1-F1
#
_entry.id   AF-A0A0M9E1J1-F1
#
_cell.length_a   1.000
_cell.length_b   1.000
_cell.length_c   1.000
_cell.angle_alpha   90.00
_cell.angle_beta   90.00
_cell.angle_gamma   90.00
#
_symmetry.space_group_name_H-M   'P 1'
#
loop_
_entity.id
_entity.type
_entity.pdbx_description
1 polymer ?
#
loop_
_entity_poly.entity_id
_entity_poly.type
_entity_poly.pdbx_seq_one_letter_code
_entity_poly.pdbx_strand_id
1 'polypeptide(L)'
;MNISRQTINRLKKEQSKIIQSIIVELLNDKNPSKIQENIDWIEASAKIINLSRFNYVNILWAGFYFIFSITIFVLLCSFHIPQTEISLNIVSKSVTIKNLPHWQMREQIKLQEFSINNLQKFSIQSIYEEFNKDYGNHNFHMALKGKINLKDLTISDNTIITFSKKNDIVNVYAKNSKISGKLSVRCLIDINFLDAHKNQDEHLNIDMFECNNTQDSPPVFITFETIKTTPNTPLSINLKMVDNIKWNRLNISDINFLEEYPIGSGKFESTIKSASINILNSDKNINLKENDNVFLSDLVTKRMEIITVNDGFKVSLYGSVSKIEAGPTDFEKDLSPTLLTYLIIQHKQKCFWTVIIFLWGALWKARAVYQATKI
;
A
#
# COMPACT_ATOMS: atom_id res chain seq x y z
N MET A 1 52.85 17.25 9.35
CA MET A 1 53.71 18.44 9.48
C MET A 1 53.21 19.51 8.51
N ASN A 2 52.51 20.55 9.00
CA ASN A 2 52.12 21.68 8.15
C ASN A 2 53.33 22.58 7.95
N ILE A 3 54.05 22.42 6.84
CA ILE A 3 55.07 23.40 6.42
C ILE A 3 54.31 24.70 6.14
N SER A 4 54.59 25.74 6.92
CA SER A 4 53.84 26.99 6.81
C SER A 4 54.00 27.60 5.41
N ARG A 5 52.95 28.26 4.90
CA ARG A 5 53.02 28.99 3.61
C ARG A 5 54.19 29.97 3.57
N GLN A 6 54.59 30.52 4.72
CA GLN A 6 55.74 31.41 4.85
C GLN A 6 57.06 30.69 4.56
N THR A 7 57.23 29.44 5.02
CA THR A 7 58.42 28.63 4.77
C THR A 7 58.56 28.29 3.27
N ILE A 8 57.46 27.95 2.61
CA ILE A 8 57.44 27.67 1.15
C ILE A 8 57.80 28.93 0.35
N ASN A 9 57.27 30.10 0.73
CA ASN A 9 57.57 31.36 0.06
C ASN A 9 59.04 31.77 0.25
N ARG A 10 59.63 31.50 1.42
CA ARG A 10 61.07 31.71 1.65
C ARG A 10 61.92 30.80 0.77
N LEU A 11 61.59 29.50 0.71
CA LEU A 11 62.26 28.53 -0.16
C LEU A 11 62.22 28.93 -1.64
N LYS A 12 61.06 29.37 -2.16
CA LYS A 12 60.94 29.86 -3.54
C LYS A 12 61.81 31.08 -3.83
N LYS A 13 61.90 32.01 -2.87
CA LYS A 13 62.73 33.21 -2.99
C LYS A 13 64.22 32.89 -2.94
N GLU A 14 64.62 31.89 -2.15
CA GLU A 14 66.00 31.39 -2.14
C GLU A 14 66.35 30.64 -3.42
N GLN A 15 65.45 29.79 -3.93
CA GLN A 15 65.63 29.14 -5.24
C GLN A 15 65.87 30.16 -6.35
N SER A 16 65.07 31.22 -6.44
CA SER A 16 65.27 32.23 -7.49
C SER A 16 66.62 32.93 -7.38
N LYS A 17 67.12 33.15 -6.15
CA LYS A 17 68.45 33.75 -5.92
C LYS A 17 69.58 32.80 -6.30
N ILE A 18 69.45 31.52 -5.97
CA ILE A 18 70.47 30.50 -6.27
C ILE A 18 70.52 30.23 -7.78
N ILE A 19 69.38 30.17 -8.47
CA ILE A 19 69.33 30.07 -9.94
C ILE A 19 70.03 31.27 -10.59
N GLN A 20 69.80 32.48 -10.09
CA GLN A 20 70.49 33.69 -10.58
C GLN A 20 72.00 33.62 -10.33
N SER A 21 72.46 33.11 -9.17
CA SER A 21 73.90 32.96 -8.90
C SER A 21 74.56 31.89 -9.77
N ILE A 22 73.87 30.78 -10.06
CA ILE A 22 74.36 29.74 -10.99
C ILE A 22 74.53 30.30 -12.40
N ILE A 23 73.56 31.08 -12.91
CA ILE A 23 73.65 31.71 -14.24
C ILE A 23 74.87 32.64 -14.31
N VAL A 24 75.12 33.43 -13.25
CA VAL A 24 76.27 34.34 -13.17
C VAL A 24 77.60 33.57 -13.03
N GLU A 25 77.65 32.46 -12.29
CA GLU A 25 78.85 31.61 -12.15
C GLU A 25 79.15 30.84 -13.44
N LEU A 26 78.13 30.35 -14.15
CA LEU A 26 78.27 29.70 -15.47
C LEU A 26 78.77 30.65 -16.56
N LEU A 27 78.31 31.91 -16.55
CA LEU A 27 78.77 32.94 -17.50
C LEU A 27 80.23 33.39 -17.23
N ASN A 28 80.74 33.18 -16.01
CA ASN A 28 82.09 33.59 -15.60
C ASN A 28 83.10 32.42 -15.55
N ASP A 29 82.73 31.26 -16.09
CA ASP A 29 83.57 30.06 -16.24
C ASP A 29 84.33 29.65 -14.97
N LYS A 30 83.64 29.65 -13.82
CA LYS A 30 84.23 29.31 -12.52
C LYS A 30 83.55 28.12 -11.85
N ASN A 31 84.39 27.10 -11.64
CA ASN A 31 84.28 26.03 -10.65
C ASN A 31 83.07 25.08 -10.77
N PRO A 32 83.18 23.97 -11.54
CA PRO A 32 82.07 23.05 -11.81
C PRO A 32 81.53 22.32 -10.57
N SER A 33 82.33 22.20 -9.51
CA SER A 33 81.93 21.54 -8.25
C SER A 33 80.78 22.26 -7.54
N LYS A 34 80.84 23.59 -7.49
CA LYS A 34 79.84 24.44 -6.83
C LYS A 34 78.53 24.53 -7.61
N ILE A 35 78.61 24.39 -8.94
CA ILE A 35 77.44 24.32 -9.81
C ILE A 35 76.64 23.04 -9.51
N GLN A 36 77.31 21.90 -9.32
CA GLN A 36 76.65 20.63 -9.03
C GLN A 36 75.94 20.66 -7.66
N GLU A 37 76.59 21.16 -6.62
CA GLU A 37 75.98 21.30 -5.27
C GLU A 37 74.70 22.16 -5.30
N ASN A 38 74.73 23.26 -6.07
CA ASN A 38 73.57 24.12 -6.22
C ASN A 38 72.44 23.47 -7.03
N ILE A 39 72.75 22.63 -8.02
CA ILE A 39 71.76 21.85 -8.78
C ILE A 39 71.10 20.82 -7.85
N ASP A 40 71.88 20.08 -7.07
CA ASP A 40 71.37 19.08 -6.13
C ASP A 40 70.46 19.74 -5.07
N TRP A 41 70.82 20.94 -4.58
CA TRP A 41 69.98 21.71 -3.67
C TRP A 41 68.68 22.20 -4.32
N ILE A 42 68.73 22.64 -5.58
CA ILE A 42 67.53 23.02 -6.35
C ILE A 42 66.60 21.81 -6.52
N GLU A 43 67.15 20.63 -6.82
CA GLU A 43 66.37 19.40 -6.96
C GLU A 43 65.73 18.98 -5.63
N ALA A 44 66.50 18.99 -4.54
CA ALA A 44 66.00 18.68 -3.20
C ALA A 44 64.92 19.68 -2.74
N SER A 45 65.12 20.97 -2.97
CA SER A 45 64.15 22.02 -2.61
C SER A 45 62.90 21.99 -3.51
N ALA A 46 63.04 21.65 -4.80
CA ALA A 46 61.91 21.43 -5.70
C ALA A 46 61.07 20.21 -5.27
N LYS A 47 61.71 19.13 -4.82
CA LYS A 47 61.04 17.95 -4.25
C LYS A 47 60.26 18.30 -2.98
N ILE A 48 60.84 19.10 -2.07
CA ILE A 48 60.13 19.60 -0.86
C ILE A 48 58.95 20.51 -1.23
N ILE A 49 59.12 21.40 -2.22
CA ILE A 49 58.03 22.28 -2.69
C ILE A 49 56.92 21.44 -3.32
N ASN A 50 57.23 20.43 -4.13
CA ASN A 50 56.24 19.52 -4.72
C ASN A 50 55.51 18.67 -3.68
N LEU A 51 56.23 18.15 -2.67
CA LEU A 51 55.63 17.45 -1.52
C LEU A 51 54.75 18.40 -0.68
N SER A 52 55.13 19.66 -0.51
CA SER A 52 54.32 20.66 0.18
C SER A 52 53.09 21.12 -0.61
N ARG A 53 53.08 20.85 -1.93
CA ARG A 53 51.97 21.07 -2.85
C ARG A 53 51.00 19.90 -2.88
N PHE A 54 50.95 19.10 -1.81
CA PHE A 54 49.80 18.26 -1.52
C PHE A 54 48.54 19.14 -1.64
N ASN A 55 47.79 18.93 -2.73
CA ASN A 55 46.71 19.81 -3.13
C ASN A 55 45.62 19.75 -2.05
N TYR A 56 45.66 20.68 -1.09
CA TYR A 56 44.61 20.88 -0.09
C TYR A 56 43.23 20.98 -0.75
N VAL A 57 43.19 21.57 -1.95
CA VAL A 57 42.01 21.62 -2.83
C VAL A 57 41.51 20.21 -3.18
N ASN A 58 42.38 19.27 -3.55
CA ASN A 58 41.99 17.89 -3.88
C ASN A 58 41.44 17.14 -2.65
N ILE A 59 42.01 17.36 -1.47
CA ILE A 59 41.52 16.76 -0.22
C ILE A 59 40.15 17.32 0.15
N LEU A 60 39.94 18.64 0.02
CA LEU A 60 38.65 19.26 0.24
C LEU A 60 37.58 18.72 -0.72
N TRP A 61 37.90 18.60 -2.01
CA TRP A 61 36.98 18.00 -2.98
C TRP A 61 36.67 16.55 -2.66
N ALA A 62 37.66 15.75 -2.27
CA ALA A 62 37.43 14.37 -1.85
C ALA A 62 36.50 14.28 -0.63
N GLY A 63 36.71 15.14 0.38
CA GLY A 63 35.83 15.23 1.55
C GLY A 63 34.40 15.65 1.18
N PHE A 64 34.25 16.63 0.29
CA PHE A 64 32.94 17.05 -0.22
C PHE A 64 32.20 15.90 -0.93
N TYR A 65 32.86 15.19 -1.85
CA TYR A 65 32.24 14.04 -2.54
C TYR A 65 31.84 12.93 -1.57
N PHE A 66 32.64 12.67 -0.54
CA PHE A 66 32.32 11.68 0.49
C PHE A 66 31.07 12.07 1.28
N ILE A 67 31.01 13.31 1.79
CA ILE A 67 29.84 13.82 2.50
C ILE A 67 28.61 13.80 1.59
N PHE A 68 28.75 14.29 0.35
CA PHE A 68 27.67 14.30 -0.63
C PHE A 68 27.13 12.90 -0.94
N SER A 69 28.01 11.90 -1.10
CA SER A 69 27.62 10.51 -1.32
C SER A 69 26.90 9.91 -0.12
N ILE A 70 27.36 10.21 1.11
CA ILE A 70 26.67 9.77 2.33
C ILE A 70 25.30 10.42 2.41
N THR A 71 25.18 11.72 2.15
CA THR A 71 23.91 12.44 2.17
C THR A 71 22.92 11.86 1.18
N ILE A 72 23.33 11.61 -0.07
CA ILE A 72 22.48 10.94 -1.06
C ILE A 72 22.08 9.56 -0.59
N PHE A 73 23.02 8.76 -0.07
CA PHE A 73 22.72 7.42 0.41
C PHE A 73 21.69 7.44 1.56
N VAL A 74 21.86 8.34 2.53
CA VAL A 74 20.90 8.54 3.63
C VAL A 74 19.54 8.97 3.08
N LEU A 75 19.48 9.91 2.14
CA LEU A 75 18.21 10.33 1.53
C LEU A 75 17.53 9.16 0.79
N LEU A 76 18.27 8.37 0.02
CA LEU A 76 17.74 7.21 -0.70
C LEU A 76 17.22 6.11 0.25
N CYS A 77 17.84 5.96 1.43
CA CYS A 77 17.39 5.04 2.48
C CYS A 77 16.17 5.58 3.23
N SER A 78 16.06 6.90 3.40
CA SER A 78 14.98 7.53 4.19
C SER A 78 13.70 7.76 3.39
N PHE A 79 13.79 7.98 2.08
CA PHE A 79 12.60 8.21 1.24
C PHE A 79 11.95 6.90 0.79
N HIS A 80 10.65 6.79 1.03
CA HIS A 80 9.81 5.70 0.53
C HIS A 80 9.27 6.05 -0.87
N ILE A 81 8.97 5.03 -1.66
CA ILE A 81 8.30 5.23 -2.95
C ILE A 81 6.88 5.73 -2.67
N PRO A 82 6.36 6.71 -3.42
CA PRO A 82 5.01 7.23 -3.18
C PRO A 82 3.91 6.19 -3.39
N GLN A 83 4.12 5.20 -4.26
CA GLN A 83 3.18 4.10 -4.49
C GLN A 83 3.92 2.79 -4.77
N THR A 84 3.45 1.72 -4.15
CA THR A 84 3.99 0.38 -4.26
C THR A 84 2.91 -0.58 -4.73
N GLU A 85 3.19 -1.40 -5.74
CA GLU A 85 2.24 -2.41 -6.20
C GLU A 85 2.26 -3.62 -5.28
N ILE A 86 1.07 -4.08 -4.90
CA ILE A 86 0.87 -5.21 -3.99
C ILE A 86 -0.11 -6.22 -4.55
N SER A 87 0.13 -7.49 -4.19
CA SER A 87 -0.87 -8.55 -4.24
C SER A 87 -1.08 -9.09 -2.84
N LEU A 88 -2.33 -9.13 -2.42
CA LEU A 88 -2.74 -9.45 -1.06
C LEU A 88 -3.74 -10.60 -1.09
N ASN A 89 -3.48 -11.65 -0.32
CA ASN A 89 -4.41 -12.74 -0.10
C ASN A 89 -4.64 -12.91 1.40
N ILE A 90 -5.83 -12.57 1.89
CA ILE A 90 -6.19 -12.61 3.31
C ILE A 90 -7.35 -13.58 3.52
N VAL A 91 -7.30 -14.36 4.60
CA VAL A 91 -8.46 -15.07 5.15
C VAL A 91 -8.82 -14.40 6.47
N SER A 92 -10.06 -13.93 6.60
CA SER A 92 -10.52 -13.14 7.74
C SER A 92 -11.96 -13.49 8.14
N LYS A 93 -12.36 -13.31 9.42
CA LYS A 93 -13.76 -13.48 9.84
C LYS A 93 -14.65 -12.32 9.40
N SER A 94 -14.09 -11.10 9.38
CA SER A 94 -14.77 -9.90 8.94
C SER A 94 -13.93 -9.11 7.93
N VAL A 95 -14.61 -8.35 7.07
CA VAL A 95 -13.98 -7.47 6.09
C VAL A 95 -14.79 -6.19 6.05
N THR A 96 -14.17 -5.04 6.34
CA THR A 96 -14.80 -3.74 6.12
C THR A 96 -14.15 -3.04 4.95
N ILE A 97 -14.98 -2.52 4.07
CA ILE A 97 -14.61 -1.73 2.91
C ILE A 97 -15.15 -0.32 3.11
N LYS A 98 -14.37 0.71 2.79
CA LYS A 98 -14.87 2.10 2.77
C LYS A 98 -14.76 2.72 1.39
N ASN A 99 -15.59 3.74 1.19
CA ASN A 99 -15.66 4.56 -0.02
C ASN A 99 -15.82 3.71 -1.29
N LEU A 100 -16.69 2.72 -1.24
CA LEU A 100 -17.06 1.97 -2.43
C LEU A 100 -17.76 2.94 -3.40
N PRO A 101 -17.26 3.13 -4.64
CA PRO A 101 -17.98 3.82 -5.69
C PRO A 101 -19.17 2.96 -6.12
N HIS A 102 -19.99 3.50 -7.01
CA HIS A 102 -21.16 2.82 -7.53
C HIS A 102 -20.78 1.42 -8.03
N TRP A 103 -21.32 0.41 -7.37
CA TRP A 103 -21.03 -0.98 -7.65
C TRP A 103 -22.33 -1.72 -7.91
N GLN A 104 -22.31 -2.55 -8.94
CA GLN A 104 -23.41 -3.43 -9.30
C GLN A 104 -22.90 -4.85 -9.43
N MET A 105 -23.58 -5.75 -8.73
CA MET A 105 -23.37 -7.19 -8.84
C MET A 105 -23.67 -7.67 -10.26
N ARG A 106 -22.80 -8.53 -10.80
CA ARG A 106 -22.96 -9.09 -12.15
C ARG A 106 -23.30 -10.58 -12.16
N GLU A 107 -23.09 -11.26 -11.04
CA GLU A 107 -23.27 -12.69 -10.90
C GLU A 107 -24.45 -12.94 -9.97
N GLN A 108 -25.30 -13.90 -10.32
CA GLN A 108 -26.42 -14.28 -9.47
C GLN A 108 -25.95 -15.04 -8.23
N ILE A 109 -26.56 -14.75 -7.09
CA ILE A 109 -26.30 -15.43 -5.82
C ILE A 109 -27.51 -16.26 -5.42
N LYS A 110 -27.29 -17.55 -5.12
CA LYS A 110 -28.33 -18.45 -4.61
C LYS A 110 -28.36 -18.43 -3.09
N LEU A 111 -29.55 -18.21 -2.54
CA LEU A 111 -29.81 -18.02 -1.11
C LEU A 111 -30.95 -18.94 -0.65
N GLN A 112 -30.89 -19.36 0.61
CA GLN A 112 -31.98 -20.03 1.32
C GLN A 112 -32.85 -19.04 2.08
N GLU A 113 -32.22 -18.01 2.64
CA GLU A 113 -32.89 -16.97 3.40
C GLU A 113 -32.24 -15.62 3.06
N PHE A 114 -33.08 -14.60 2.93
CA PHE A 114 -32.66 -13.22 2.69
C PHE A 114 -33.44 -12.33 3.65
N SER A 115 -32.73 -11.53 4.45
CA SER A 115 -33.40 -10.54 5.28
C SER A 115 -32.73 -9.18 5.18
N ILE A 116 -33.51 -8.11 5.11
CA ILE A 116 -33.02 -6.74 4.98
C ILE A 116 -33.86 -5.81 5.84
N ASN A 117 -33.26 -4.80 6.46
CA ASN A 117 -33.98 -3.74 7.19
C ASN A 117 -33.97 -2.41 6.41
N ASN A 118 -34.60 -1.38 6.97
CA ASN A 118 -34.60 0.00 6.45
C ASN A 118 -35.00 0.10 4.96
N LEU A 119 -35.99 -0.69 4.53
CA LEU A 119 -36.52 -0.62 3.17
C LEU A 119 -37.33 0.66 2.96
N GLN A 120 -37.16 1.29 1.80
CA GLN A 120 -37.92 2.45 1.34
C GLN A 120 -39.02 2.02 0.36
N LYS A 121 -38.64 1.23 -0.65
CA LYS A 121 -39.55 0.76 -1.70
C LYS A 121 -39.46 -0.73 -1.85
N PHE A 122 -40.61 -1.31 -2.13
CA PHE A 122 -40.77 -2.72 -2.42
C PHE A 122 -41.78 -2.87 -3.54
N SER A 123 -41.45 -3.67 -4.54
CA SER A 123 -42.35 -3.97 -5.65
C SER A 123 -42.20 -5.42 -6.09
N ILE A 124 -43.34 -6.08 -6.29
CA ILE A 124 -43.42 -7.45 -6.79
C ILE A 124 -43.93 -7.39 -8.23
N GLN A 125 -43.09 -7.81 -9.17
CA GLN A 125 -43.43 -7.84 -10.60
C GLN A 125 -44.22 -9.12 -10.90
N SER A 126 -45.49 -9.14 -10.50
CA SER A 126 -46.49 -10.18 -10.80
C SER A 126 -47.91 -9.63 -10.60
N ILE A 127 -48.94 -10.48 -10.64
CA ILE A 127 -50.39 -10.18 -10.61
C ILE A 127 -50.86 -9.27 -9.44
N TYR A 128 -49.97 -8.94 -8.50
CA TYR A 128 -50.28 -8.30 -7.24
C TYR A 128 -49.67 -6.89 -7.12
N GLU A 129 -50.11 -5.96 -7.98
CA GLU A 129 -49.69 -4.55 -7.93
C GLU A 129 -50.04 -3.87 -6.60
N GLU A 130 -50.99 -4.42 -5.83
CA GLU A 130 -51.41 -3.93 -4.51
C GLU A 130 -50.27 -3.88 -3.46
N PHE A 131 -49.19 -4.63 -3.69
CA PHE A 131 -48.00 -4.64 -2.81
C PHE A 131 -46.89 -3.69 -3.27
N ASN A 132 -47.08 -3.00 -4.39
CA ASN A 132 -46.16 -1.94 -4.82
C ASN A 132 -46.39 -0.71 -3.94
N LYS A 133 -45.63 -0.62 -2.85
CA LYS A 133 -45.71 0.48 -1.90
C LYS A 133 -44.37 1.22 -1.82
N ASP A 134 -44.44 2.53 -2.02
CA ASP A 134 -43.40 3.46 -1.60
C ASP A 134 -43.77 3.91 -0.20
N TYR A 135 -43.00 3.47 0.78
CA TYR A 135 -43.29 3.74 2.17
C TYR A 135 -42.51 4.96 2.71
N GLY A 136 -41.93 5.78 1.83
CA GLY A 136 -41.28 7.02 2.23
C GLY A 136 -40.12 6.80 3.22
N ASN A 137 -40.20 7.41 4.40
CA ASN A 137 -39.15 7.34 5.43
C ASN A 137 -39.40 6.29 6.53
N HIS A 138 -40.40 5.42 6.36
CA HIS A 138 -40.68 4.37 7.34
C HIS A 138 -39.67 3.22 7.19
N ASN A 139 -39.15 2.72 8.31
CA ASN A 139 -38.20 1.62 8.31
C ASN A 139 -38.95 0.29 8.29
N PHE A 140 -38.82 -0.50 7.21
CA PHE A 140 -39.37 -1.85 7.17
C PHE A 140 -38.27 -2.90 7.18
N HIS A 141 -38.59 -3.99 7.86
CA HIS A 141 -37.91 -5.25 7.67
C HIS A 141 -38.57 -6.05 6.56
N MET A 142 -37.78 -6.86 5.88
CA MET A 142 -38.25 -7.94 5.03
C MET A 142 -37.40 -9.15 5.35
N ALA A 143 -38.05 -10.27 5.61
CA ALA A 143 -37.43 -11.59 5.59
C ALA A 143 -38.02 -12.37 4.41
N LEU A 144 -37.24 -13.26 3.82
CA LEU A 144 -37.65 -14.17 2.76
C LEU A 144 -36.98 -15.50 3.05
N LYS A 145 -37.71 -16.61 2.83
CA LYS A 145 -37.18 -17.97 2.94
C LYS A 145 -37.47 -18.72 1.64
N GLY A 146 -36.75 -19.80 1.36
CA GLY A 146 -36.97 -20.64 0.17
C GLY A 146 -35.84 -20.58 -0.85
N LYS A 147 -36.14 -20.82 -2.14
CA LYS A 147 -35.13 -20.82 -3.21
C LYS A 147 -35.04 -19.42 -3.82
N ILE A 148 -34.15 -18.62 -3.26
CA ILE A 148 -34.00 -17.21 -3.62
C ILE A 148 -32.76 -17.04 -4.49
N ASN A 149 -32.91 -16.36 -5.62
CA ASN A 149 -31.80 -15.93 -6.46
C ASN A 149 -31.72 -14.40 -6.41
N LEU A 150 -30.69 -13.86 -5.77
CA LEU A 150 -30.36 -12.44 -5.88
C LEU A 150 -29.71 -12.23 -7.25
N LYS A 151 -30.41 -11.52 -8.13
CA LYS A 151 -30.00 -11.30 -9.53
C LYS A 151 -29.17 -10.03 -9.66
N ASP A 152 -29.64 -8.96 -9.04
CA ASP A 152 -29.00 -7.64 -9.07
C ASP A 152 -28.88 -7.12 -7.63
N LEU A 153 -27.74 -6.54 -7.32
CA LEU A 153 -27.51 -5.78 -6.09
C LEU A 153 -26.66 -4.57 -6.46
N THR A 154 -27.20 -3.38 -6.22
CA THR A 154 -26.58 -2.10 -6.53
C THR A 154 -26.35 -1.33 -5.25
N ILE A 155 -25.15 -0.78 -5.12
CA ILE A 155 -24.71 -0.05 -3.93
C ILE A 155 -24.28 1.34 -4.37
N SER A 156 -24.79 2.36 -3.68
CA SER A 156 -24.45 3.75 -3.96
C SER A 156 -23.00 4.11 -3.62
N ASP A 157 -22.52 5.22 -4.19
CA ASP A 157 -21.20 5.77 -3.89
C ASP A 157 -20.99 6.09 -2.39
N ASN A 158 -19.72 6.17 -1.98
CA ASN A 158 -19.27 6.54 -0.63
C ASN A 158 -19.83 5.65 0.48
N THR A 159 -20.13 4.40 0.14
CA THR A 159 -20.64 3.42 1.10
C THR A 159 -19.50 2.81 1.93
N ILE A 160 -19.77 2.59 3.22
CA ILE A 160 -18.98 1.71 4.09
C ILE A 160 -19.73 0.40 4.25
N ILE A 161 -19.11 -0.72 3.88
CA ILE A 161 -19.69 -2.06 4.01
C ILE A 161 -18.82 -2.91 4.91
N THR A 162 -19.42 -3.52 5.93
CA THR A 162 -18.80 -4.56 6.74
C THR A 162 -19.45 -5.90 6.44
N PHE A 163 -18.66 -6.85 5.97
CA PHE A 163 -19.04 -8.25 5.84
C PHE A 163 -18.59 -8.99 7.11
N SER A 164 -19.49 -9.74 7.72
CA SER A 164 -19.20 -10.66 8.83
C SER A 164 -19.86 -12.00 8.53
N LYS A 165 -19.18 -13.10 8.82
CA LYS A 165 -19.72 -14.45 8.59
C LYS A 165 -19.84 -15.19 9.91
N LYS A 166 -21.03 -15.72 10.18
CA LYS A 166 -21.29 -16.62 11.32
C LYS A 166 -22.04 -17.84 10.80
N ASN A 167 -21.39 -19.00 10.83
CA ASN A 167 -21.90 -20.24 10.21
C ASN A 167 -22.22 -19.99 8.72
N ASP A 168 -23.39 -20.41 8.23
CA ASP A 168 -23.81 -20.23 6.84
C ASP A 168 -24.46 -18.87 6.55
N ILE A 169 -24.46 -17.96 7.53
CA ILE A 169 -25.07 -16.64 7.42
C ILE A 169 -23.96 -15.60 7.22
N VAL A 170 -24.08 -14.87 6.10
CA VAL A 170 -23.30 -13.66 5.84
C VAL A 170 -24.14 -12.45 6.24
N ASN A 171 -23.64 -11.71 7.21
CA ASN A 171 -24.20 -10.42 7.61
C ASN A 171 -23.44 -9.32 6.86
N VAL A 172 -24.17 -8.48 6.15
CA VAL A 172 -23.65 -7.32 5.43
C VAL A 172 -24.23 -6.07 6.09
N TYR A 173 -23.36 -5.30 6.73
CA TYR A 173 -23.73 -4.02 7.34
C TYR A 173 -23.29 -2.88 6.44
N ALA A 174 -24.22 -2.00 6.05
CA ALA A 174 -23.91 -0.86 5.21
C ALA A 174 -24.26 0.47 5.87
N LYS A 175 -23.30 1.41 5.89
CA LYS A 175 -23.45 2.77 6.40
C LYS A 175 -23.27 3.78 5.27
N ASN A 176 -23.95 4.93 5.38
CA ASN A 176 -23.95 6.00 4.37
C ASN A 176 -24.38 5.52 2.98
N SER A 177 -25.22 4.49 2.92
CA SER A 177 -25.51 3.76 1.70
C SER A 177 -26.98 3.81 1.36
N LYS A 178 -27.25 3.76 0.05
CA LYS A 178 -28.51 3.33 -0.50
C LYS A 178 -28.27 2.06 -1.30
N ILE A 179 -28.94 0.98 -0.92
CA ILE A 179 -28.84 -0.32 -1.59
C ILE A 179 -30.17 -0.58 -2.32
N SER A 180 -30.06 -1.05 -3.55
CA SER A 180 -31.22 -1.54 -4.30
C SER A 180 -30.88 -2.87 -4.95
N GLY A 181 -31.90 -3.65 -5.29
CA GLY A 181 -31.67 -4.95 -5.87
C GLY A 181 -32.90 -5.61 -6.44
N LYS A 182 -32.66 -6.74 -7.11
CA LYS A 182 -33.68 -7.60 -7.67
C LYS A 182 -33.48 -9.03 -7.23
N LEU A 183 -34.53 -9.61 -6.67
CA LEU A 183 -34.59 -10.98 -6.21
C LEU A 183 -35.54 -11.77 -7.11
N SER A 184 -35.25 -13.05 -7.30
CA SER A 184 -36.13 -14.00 -7.95
C SER A 184 -36.38 -15.13 -6.96
N VAL A 185 -37.62 -15.23 -6.49
CA VAL A 185 -37.99 -16.20 -5.48
C VAL A 185 -38.85 -17.28 -6.10
N ARG A 186 -38.50 -18.53 -5.79
CA ARG A 186 -39.39 -19.68 -5.94
C ARG A 186 -39.66 -20.20 -4.54
N CYS A 187 -40.92 -20.49 -4.20
CA CYS A 187 -41.40 -20.97 -2.90
C CYS A 187 -41.67 -19.87 -1.84
N LEU A 188 -42.21 -20.32 -0.71
CA LEU A 188 -42.83 -19.60 0.41
C LEU A 188 -42.13 -18.30 0.84
N ILE A 189 -42.84 -17.19 0.68
CA ILE A 189 -42.39 -15.85 0.99
C ILE A 189 -43.08 -15.41 2.28
N ASP A 190 -42.36 -15.43 3.40
CA ASP A 190 -42.84 -14.87 4.67
C ASP A 190 -42.35 -13.43 4.81
N ILE A 191 -43.15 -12.46 4.33
CA ILE A 191 -42.81 -11.04 4.44
C ILE A 191 -43.32 -10.50 5.77
N ASN A 192 -42.40 -10.31 6.72
CA ASN A 192 -42.70 -9.63 7.97
C ASN A 192 -42.44 -8.13 7.85
N PHE A 193 -43.50 -7.31 7.79
CA PHE A 193 -43.38 -5.86 7.93
C PHE A 193 -43.40 -5.46 9.40
N LEU A 194 -42.35 -4.81 9.86
CA LEU A 194 -42.28 -4.19 11.18
C LEU A 194 -42.15 -2.68 10.96
N ASP A 195 -43.23 -1.93 11.22
CA ASP A 195 -43.18 -0.45 11.19
C ASP A 195 -42.72 0.06 12.55
N ALA A 196 -41.52 0.63 12.61
CA ALA A 196 -40.95 1.16 13.85
C ALA A 196 -41.75 2.31 14.50
N HIS A 197 -42.70 2.93 13.78
CA HIS A 197 -43.49 4.07 14.29
C HIS A 197 -44.85 3.71 14.88
N LYS A 198 -45.39 2.52 14.57
CA LYS A 198 -46.58 2.01 15.25
C LYS A 198 -46.12 0.98 16.27
N ASN A 199 -46.38 1.21 17.56
CA ASN A 199 -46.25 0.20 18.63
C ASN A 199 -47.24 -0.99 18.47
N GLN A 200 -47.80 -1.16 17.28
CA GLN A 200 -48.55 -2.32 16.87
C GLN A 200 -47.70 -2.98 15.80
N ASP A 201 -47.21 -4.19 16.11
CA ASP A 201 -46.74 -5.14 15.12
C ASP A 201 -47.92 -5.45 14.19
N GLU A 202 -48.21 -4.55 13.24
CA GLU A 202 -49.00 -4.88 12.06
C GLU A 202 -48.13 -5.85 11.24
N HIS A 203 -48.06 -7.09 11.72
CA HIS A 203 -47.66 -8.24 10.94
C HIS A 203 -48.65 -8.34 9.80
N LEU A 204 -48.36 -7.63 8.72
CA LEU A 204 -48.84 -8.02 7.40
C LEU A 204 -48.05 -9.29 7.06
N ASN A 205 -48.36 -10.40 7.76
CA ASN A 205 -48.00 -11.74 7.34
C ASN A 205 -48.74 -11.93 6.04
N ILE A 206 -48.07 -11.57 4.96
CA ILE A 206 -48.44 -12.06 3.66
C ILE A 206 -47.97 -13.51 3.65
N ASP A 207 -48.73 -14.37 4.34
CA ASP A 207 -48.66 -15.83 4.20
C ASP A 207 -49.29 -16.18 2.85
N MET A 208 -48.71 -15.64 1.77
CA MET A 208 -49.07 -16.02 0.43
C MET A 208 -47.92 -16.85 -0.11
N PHE A 209 -48.24 -17.88 -0.87
CA PHE A 209 -47.30 -18.80 -1.52
C PHE A 209 -46.89 -20.01 -0.66
N GLU A 210 -47.87 -20.81 -0.20
CA GLU A 210 -47.70 -22.26 -0.39
C GLU A 210 -47.65 -22.51 -1.91
N CYS A 211 -46.46 -22.41 -2.49
CA CYS A 211 -46.23 -22.99 -3.80
C CYS A 211 -46.46 -24.49 -3.63
N ASN A 212 -47.64 -24.97 -4.01
CA ASN A 212 -47.81 -26.39 -4.34
C ASN A 212 -46.58 -26.77 -5.15
N ASN A 213 -45.84 -27.74 -4.65
CA ASN A 213 -44.44 -28.03 -4.96
C ASN A 213 -44.22 -28.54 -6.41
N THR A 214 -45.05 -28.11 -7.35
CA THR A 214 -44.90 -28.37 -8.76
C THR A 214 -43.71 -27.55 -9.26
N GLN A 215 -42.75 -28.26 -9.82
CA GLN A 215 -41.47 -27.76 -10.33
C GLN A 215 -41.62 -26.65 -11.39
N ASP A 216 -42.85 -26.38 -11.84
CA ASP A 216 -43.24 -25.56 -12.99
C ASP A 216 -43.79 -24.16 -12.65
N SER A 217 -43.94 -23.79 -11.36
CA SER A 217 -44.40 -22.43 -11.05
C SER A 217 -43.36 -21.38 -11.50
N PRO A 218 -43.76 -20.32 -12.23
CA PRO A 218 -42.85 -19.28 -12.66
C PRO A 218 -42.26 -18.54 -11.44
N PRO A 219 -40.99 -18.09 -11.51
CA PRO A 219 -40.39 -17.33 -10.41
C PRO A 219 -41.07 -15.97 -10.23
N VAL A 220 -41.22 -15.55 -8.97
CA VAL A 220 -41.69 -14.20 -8.62
C VAL A 220 -40.48 -13.26 -8.57
N PHE A 221 -40.57 -12.11 -9.22
CA PHE A 221 -39.53 -11.09 -9.18
C PHE A 221 -39.87 -10.01 -8.18
N ILE A 222 -38.94 -9.75 -7.27
CA ILE A 222 -39.04 -8.73 -6.24
C ILE A 222 -37.97 -7.69 -6.51
N THR A 223 -38.35 -6.42 -6.47
CA THR A 223 -37.42 -5.30 -6.49
C THR A 223 -37.51 -4.55 -5.16
N PHE A 224 -36.35 -4.14 -4.64
CA PHE A 224 -36.27 -3.44 -3.37
C PHE A 224 -35.29 -2.28 -3.45
N GLU A 225 -35.55 -1.26 -2.64
CA GLU A 225 -34.71 -0.06 -2.49
C GLU A 225 -34.72 0.34 -1.01
N THR A 226 -33.54 0.56 -0.42
CA THR A 226 -33.42 0.97 1.00
C THR A 226 -33.44 2.47 1.16
N ILE A 227 -33.76 2.93 2.37
CA ILE A 227 -33.53 4.32 2.77
C ILE A 227 -32.02 4.57 2.79
N LYS A 228 -31.60 5.81 2.48
CA LYS A 228 -30.20 6.21 2.63
C LYS A 228 -29.83 6.20 4.11
N THR A 229 -28.92 5.32 4.50
CA THR A 229 -28.52 5.14 5.90
C THR A 229 -27.59 6.24 6.40
N THR A 230 -27.60 6.47 7.71
CA THR A 230 -26.64 7.35 8.40
C THR A 230 -25.60 6.51 9.16
N PRO A 231 -24.50 7.09 9.67
CA PRO A 231 -23.51 6.35 10.46
C PRO A 231 -24.10 5.65 11.70
N ASN A 232 -25.19 6.20 12.25
CA ASN A 232 -25.83 5.73 13.49
C ASN A 232 -26.97 4.74 13.24
N THR A 233 -27.44 4.60 11.99
CA THR A 233 -28.54 3.71 11.61
C THR A 233 -28.12 2.80 10.46
N PRO A 234 -27.24 1.80 10.71
CA PRO A 234 -26.75 0.93 9.65
C PRO A 234 -27.86 0.07 9.06
N LEU A 235 -27.75 -0.18 7.76
CA LEU A 235 -28.50 -1.22 7.06
C LEU A 235 -27.87 -2.56 7.44
N SER A 236 -28.68 -3.57 7.71
CA SER A 236 -28.26 -4.95 7.87
C SER A 236 -28.96 -5.83 6.83
N ILE A 237 -28.16 -6.56 6.05
CA ILE A 237 -28.62 -7.61 5.16
C ILE A 237 -28.06 -8.93 5.67
N ASN A 238 -28.91 -9.91 5.94
CA ASN A 238 -28.49 -11.26 6.29
C ASN A 238 -28.78 -12.19 5.12
N LEU A 239 -27.76 -12.94 4.72
CA LEU A 239 -27.77 -13.82 3.57
C LEU A 239 -27.44 -15.24 4.05
N LYS A 240 -28.42 -16.14 4.07
CA LYS A 240 -28.15 -17.57 4.32
C LYS A 240 -27.88 -18.25 2.99
N MET A 241 -26.66 -18.72 2.82
CA MET A 241 -26.15 -19.13 1.52
C MET A 241 -26.46 -20.59 1.19
N VAL A 242 -26.63 -20.91 -0.10
CA VAL A 242 -26.60 -22.31 -0.60
C VAL A 242 -25.17 -22.69 -1.01
N ASP A 243 -24.50 -21.77 -1.72
CA ASP A 243 -23.17 -21.93 -2.27
C ASP A 243 -22.26 -20.78 -1.79
N ASN A 244 -20.95 -20.89 -2.00
CA ASN A 244 -20.03 -19.80 -1.70
C ASN A 244 -20.37 -18.55 -2.54
N ILE A 245 -20.46 -17.39 -1.89
CA ILE A 245 -20.65 -16.11 -2.56
C ILE A 245 -19.30 -15.55 -2.97
N LYS A 246 -19.27 -14.96 -4.18
CA LYS A 246 -18.12 -14.28 -4.74
C LYS A 246 -18.50 -12.85 -5.13
N TRP A 247 -17.87 -11.87 -4.48
CA TRP A 247 -18.00 -10.45 -4.80
C TRP A 247 -16.80 -10.01 -5.63
N ASN A 248 -17.04 -9.65 -6.89
CA ASN A 248 -16.00 -9.33 -7.85
C ASN A 248 -15.97 -7.85 -8.21
N ARG A 249 -14.79 -7.39 -8.66
CA ARG A 249 -14.59 -6.06 -9.25
C ARG A 249 -15.01 -4.93 -8.30
N LEU A 250 -14.78 -5.14 -7.01
CA LEU A 250 -14.88 -4.08 -6.02
C LEU A 250 -13.71 -3.12 -6.25
N ASN A 251 -14.01 -1.85 -6.55
CA ASN A 251 -12.99 -0.81 -6.62
C ASN A 251 -13.08 -0.03 -5.32
N ILE A 252 -12.07 -0.09 -4.46
CA ILE A 252 -12.17 0.44 -3.09
C ILE A 252 -10.96 1.31 -2.80
N SER A 253 -11.12 2.26 -1.87
CA SER A 253 -10.02 3.11 -1.42
C SER A 253 -9.50 2.78 -0.03
N ASP A 254 -10.24 2.02 0.76
CA ASP A 254 -9.82 1.58 2.09
C ASP A 254 -10.45 0.21 2.43
N ILE A 255 -9.66 -0.64 3.07
CA ILE A 255 -10.05 -1.96 3.55
C ILE A 255 -9.45 -2.19 4.93
N ASN A 256 -10.25 -2.73 5.84
CA ASN A 256 -9.78 -3.19 7.13
C ASN A 256 -10.35 -4.57 7.46
N PHE A 257 -9.66 -5.25 8.37
CA PHE A 257 -9.98 -6.60 8.84
C PHE A 257 -10.15 -6.56 10.37
N LEU A 258 -10.83 -5.52 10.84
CA LEU A 258 -11.03 -5.26 12.24
C LEU A 258 -12.50 -5.51 12.59
N GLU A 259 -12.75 -6.10 13.75
CA GLU A 259 -14.08 -6.25 14.33
C GLU A 259 -14.10 -5.66 15.73
N GLU A 260 -15.21 -5.01 16.07
CA GLU A 260 -15.37 -4.43 17.39
C GLU A 260 -15.67 -5.55 18.41
N TYR A 261 -14.83 -5.69 19.43
CA TYR A 261 -15.00 -6.72 20.45
C TYR A 261 -14.73 -6.19 21.88
N PRO A 262 -15.68 -6.31 22.82
CA PRO A 262 -17.09 -6.66 22.60
C PRO A 262 -17.83 -5.55 21.83
N ILE A 263 -18.97 -5.88 21.24
CA ILE A 263 -19.80 -4.93 20.47
C ILE A 263 -20.16 -3.72 21.34
N GLY A 264 -19.93 -2.50 20.82
CA GLY A 264 -20.19 -1.24 21.52
C GLY A 264 -19.08 -0.77 22.47
N SER A 265 -17.97 -1.49 22.56
CA SER A 265 -16.83 -1.10 23.41
C SER A 265 -15.92 -0.02 22.79
N GLY A 266 -16.02 0.20 21.48
CA GLY A 266 -15.08 1.00 20.70
C GLY A 266 -13.69 0.36 20.54
N LYS A 267 -13.49 -0.88 21.03
CA LYS A 267 -12.24 -1.63 20.87
C LYS A 267 -12.34 -2.52 19.65
N PHE A 268 -11.33 -2.44 18.79
CA PHE A 268 -11.28 -3.19 17.55
C PHE A 268 -10.13 -4.18 17.59
N GLU A 269 -10.41 -5.43 17.26
CA GLU A 269 -9.45 -6.53 17.20
C GLU A 269 -9.33 -7.04 15.77
N SER A 270 -8.13 -7.54 15.41
CA SER A 270 -7.92 -8.16 14.11
C SER A 270 -8.72 -9.45 13.98
N THR A 271 -9.37 -9.61 12.84
CA THR A 271 -10.08 -10.84 12.48
C THR A 271 -9.34 -11.69 11.45
N ILE A 272 -8.10 -11.31 11.12
CA ILE A 272 -7.23 -12.06 10.21
C ILE A 272 -6.91 -13.42 10.79
N LYS A 273 -7.15 -14.48 10.02
CA LYS A 273 -6.72 -15.85 10.32
C LYS A 273 -5.37 -16.18 9.69
N SER A 274 -5.17 -15.70 8.47
CA SER A 274 -3.92 -15.84 7.73
C SER A 274 -3.86 -14.81 6.63
N ALA A 275 -2.68 -14.28 6.34
CA ALA A 275 -2.50 -13.41 5.18
C ALA A 275 -1.16 -13.67 4.48
N SER A 276 -1.12 -13.38 3.19
CA SER A 276 0.11 -13.28 2.41
C SER A 276 0.09 -11.96 1.63
N ILE A 277 1.09 -11.12 1.91
CA ILE A 277 1.32 -9.85 1.24
C ILE A 277 2.55 -10.02 0.35
N ASN A 278 2.35 -9.92 -0.96
CA ASN A 278 3.42 -9.89 -1.93
C ASN A 278 3.62 -8.46 -2.45
N ILE A 279 4.80 -7.90 -2.19
CA ILE A 279 5.20 -6.58 -2.66
C ILE A 279 5.92 -6.75 -4.00
N LEU A 280 5.20 -6.47 -5.08
CA LEU A 280 5.62 -6.79 -6.45
C LEU A 280 6.87 -6.02 -6.87
N ASN A 281 7.02 -4.79 -6.38
CA ASN A 281 8.19 -3.96 -6.67
C ASN A 281 9.47 -4.47 -5.99
N SER A 282 9.36 -5.41 -5.05
CA SER A 282 10.50 -5.88 -4.25
C SER A 282 10.68 -7.39 -4.14
N ASP A 283 9.84 -8.18 -4.83
CA ASP A 283 9.75 -9.65 -4.70
C ASP A 283 9.65 -10.13 -3.24
N LYS A 284 9.18 -9.26 -2.34
CA LYS A 284 9.10 -9.54 -0.91
C LYS A 284 7.73 -10.10 -0.59
N ASN A 285 7.71 -11.37 -0.18
CA ASN A 285 6.51 -12.02 0.33
C ASN A 285 6.54 -12.08 1.85
N ILE A 286 5.45 -11.66 2.49
CA ILE A 286 5.30 -11.59 3.93
C ILE A 286 4.03 -12.35 4.29
N ASN A 287 4.18 -13.39 5.11
CA ASN A 287 3.06 -14.14 5.64
C ASN A 287 2.74 -13.62 7.03
N LEU A 288 1.47 -13.33 7.28
CA LEU A 288 0.96 -12.91 8.57
C LEU A 288 0.18 -14.04 9.21
N LYS A 289 0.26 -14.07 10.54
CA LYS A 289 -0.39 -15.07 11.38
C LYS A 289 -1.79 -14.60 11.78
N GLU A 290 -2.48 -15.47 12.49
CA GLU A 290 -3.77 -15.13 13.10
C GLU A 290 -3.62 -13.94 14.06
N ASN A 291 -4.58 -13.02 14.02
CA ASN A 291 -4.67 -11.77 14.79
C ASN A 291 -3.61 -10.71 14.48
N ASP A 292 -2.73 -10.92 13.49
CA ASP A 292 -1.86 -9.85 13.00
C ASP A 292 -2.72 -8.75 12.34
N ASN A 293 -2.25 -7.51 12.40
CA ASN A 293 -2.85 -6.35 11.77
C ASN A 293 -2.28 -6.11 10.36
N VAL A 294 -3.10 -5.52 9.49
CA VAL A 294 -2.70 -4.97 8.18
C VAL A 294 -3.37 -3.62 7.99
N PHE A 295 -2.56 -2.60 7.75
CA PHE A 295 -3.01 -1.27 7.39
C PHE A 295 -2.46 -0.88 6.02
N LEU A 296 -3.35 -0.46 5.13
CA LEU A 296 -3.03 -0.04 3.76
C LEU A 296 -3.45 1.41 3.61
N SER A 297 -2.48 2.30 3.38
CA SER A 297 -2.76 3.72 3.14
C SER A 297 -2.89 4.02 1.65
N ASP A 298 -3.80 4.92 1.30
CA ASP A 298 -4.09 5.39 -0.06
C ASP A 298 -4.22 4.25 -1.08
N LEU A 299 -5.01 3.24 -0.75
CA LEU A 299 -5.21 2.07 -1.59
C LEU A 299 -5.89 2.47 -2.90
N VAL A 300 -5.26 2.11 -4.02
CA VAL A 300 -5.83 2.19 -5.36
C VAL A 300 -5.99 0.77 -5.88
N THR A 301 -7.22 0.29 -5.87
CA THR A 301 -7.55 -1.08 -6.25
C THR A 301 -7.60 -1.23 -7.77
N LYS A 302 -6.85 -2.20 -8.32
CA LYS A 302 -6.96 -2.62 -9.73
C LYS A 302 -7.91 -3.80 -9.89
N ARG A 303 -7.83 -4.76 -8.96
CA ARG A 303 -8.74 -5.91 -8.89
C ARG A 303 -8.90 -6.34 -7.44
N MET A 304 -10.15 -6.58 -7.04
CA MET A 304 -10.46 -7.17 -5.75
C MET A 304 -11.59 -8.18 -5.89
N GLU A 305 -11.46 -9.23 -5.11
CA GLU A 305 -12.37 -10.35 -5.03
C GLU A 305 -12.52 -10.77 -3.58
N ILE A 306 -13.76 -10.91 -3.10
CA ILE A 306 -14.08 -11.51 -1.81
C ILE A 306 -14.83 -12.80 -2.10
N ILE A 307 -14.42 -13.89 -1.48
CA ILE A 307 -15.11 -15.18 -1.58
C ILE A 307 -15.41 -15.67 -0.17
N THR A 308 -16.62 -16.17 0.07
CA THR A 308 -16.90 -16.84 1.34
C THR A 308 -16.20 -18.19 1.42
N VAL A 309 -15.60 -18.48 2.57
CA VAL A 309 -15.00 -19.77 2.91
C VAL A 309 -15.59 -20.25 4.24
N ASN A 310 -15.42 -21.52 4.62
CA ASN A 310 -16.09 -22.15 5.77
C ASN A 310 -16.30 -21.21 6.97
N ASP A 311 -15.22 -20.63 7.51
CA ASP A 311 -15.28 -19.78 8.69
C ASP A 311 -14.84 -18.33 8.44
N GLY A 312 -15.21 -17.75 7.30
CA GLY A 312 -14.93 -16.35 7.01
C GLY A 312 -14.95 -15.99 5.53
N PHE A 313 -14.04 -15.10 5.16
CA PHE A 313 -13.86 -14.58 3.81
C PHE A 313 -12.41 -14.74 3.38
N LYS A 314 -12.22 -15.18 2.14
CA LYS A 314 -10.95 -15.06 1.43
C LYS A 314 -11.00 -13.80 0.56
N VAL A 315 -10.13 -12.86 0.84
CA VAL A 315 -9.97 -11.61 0.09
C VAL A 315 -8.71 -11.71 -0.74
N SER A 316 -8.87 -11.57 -2.06
CA SER A 316 -7.76 -11.44 -3.01
C SER A 316 -7.79 -10.05 -3.60
N LEU A 317 -6.73 -9.28 -3.36
CA LEU A 317 -6.60 -7.89 -3.77
C LEU A 317 -5.31 -7.68 -4.56
N TYR A 318 -5.41 -6.89 -5.61
CA TYR A 318 -4.30 -6.43 -6.44
C TYR A 318 -4.46 -4.94 -6.67
N GLY A 319 -3.43 -4.17 -6.37
CA GLY A 319 -3.51 -2.71 -6.42
C GLY A 319 -2.18 -2.04 -6.08
N SER A 320 -2.25 -0.75 -5.80
CA SER A 320 -1.11 0.03 -5.32
C SER A 320 -1.48 0.77 -4.04
N VAL A 321 -0.52 0.93 -3.15
CA VAL A 321 -0.69 1.58 -1.84
C VAL A 321 0.48 2.50 -1.58
N SER A 322 0.28 3.58 -0.84
CA SER A 322 1.35 4.50 -0.45
C SER A 322 2.17 3.96 0.72
N LYS A 323 1.49 3.29 1.67
CA LYS A 323 2.10 2.71 2.86
C LYS A 323 1.48 1.36 3.20
N ILE A 324 2.32 0.43 3.66
CA ILE A 324 1.91 -0.89 4.14
C ILE A 324 2.48 -1.07 5.55
N GLU A 325 1.62 -1.21 6.54
CA GLU A 325 2.01 -1.58 7.89
C GLU A 325 1.39 -2.94 8.22
N ALA A 326 2.21 -3.87 8.71
CA ALA A 326 1.69 -5.15 9.18
C ALA A 326 2.54 -5.76 10.29
N GLY A 327 1.90 -6.56 11.14
CA GLY A 327 2.53 -7.22 12.27
C GLY A 327 1.54 -7.47 13.40
N PRO A 328 1.99 -8.00 14.54
CA PRO A 328 1.14 -8.14 15.71
C PRO A 328 0.74 -6.76 16.24
N THR A 329 -0.36 -6.71 16.98
CA THR A 329 -0.84 -5.48 17.63
C THR A 329 0.28 -4.84 18.46
N ASP A 330 0.41 -3.52 18.36
CA ASP A 330 1.44 -2.68 19.00
C ASP A 330 2.87 -2.82 18.43
N PHE A 331 3.08 -3.72 17.46
CA PHE A 331 4.39 -3.98 16.83
C PHE A 331 4.26 -4.09 15.31
N GLU A 332 3.44 -3.24 14.71
CA GLU A 332 3.32 -3.13 13.26
C GLU A 332 4.62 -2.58 12.65
N LYS A 333 5.11 -3.24 11.60
CA LYS A 333 6.29 -2.82 10.86
C LYS A 333 5.89 -2.19 9.55
N ASP A 334 6.52 -1.07 9.18
CA ASP A 334 6.42 -0.53 7.84
C ASP A 334 7.14 -1.46 6.84
N LEU A 335 6.37 -1.94 5.88
CA LEU A 335 6.82 -2.88 4.84
C LEU A 335 7.06 -2.19 3.51
N SER A 336 6.80 -0.88 3.43
CA SER A 336 6.92 -0.09 2.21
C SER A 336 8.40 -0.07 1.75
N PRO A 337 8.69 -0.34 0.47
CA PRO A 337 10.04 -0.30 -0.03
C PRO A 337 10.58 1.14 -0.04
N THR A 338 11.84 1.27 0.37
CA THR A 338 12.58 2.53 0.20
C THR A 338 12.95 2.74 -1.27
N LEU A 339 13.28 3.98 -1.63
CA LEU A 339 13.72 4.31 -2.98
C LEU A 339 15.03 3.57 -3.34
N LEU A 340 15.92 3.37 -2.36
CA LEU A 340 17.09 2.53 -2.53
C LEU A 340 16.71 1.08 -2.86
N THR A 341 15.82 0.47 -2.07
CA THR A 341 15.35 -0.91 -2.30
C THR A 341 14.78 -1.07 -3.71
N TYR A 342 13.99 -0.09 -4.14
CA TYR A 342 13.42 -0.05 -5.49
C TYR A 342 14.48 -0.01 -6.59
N LEU A 343 15.43 0.93 -6.50
CA LEU A 343 16.48 1.10 -7.50
C LEU A 343 17.34 -0.16 -7.61
N ILE A 344 17.68 -0.77 -6.47
CA ILE A 344 18.44 -2.02 -6.44
C ILE A 344 17.70 -3.10 -7.21
N ILE A 345 16.38 -3.24 -7.05
CA ILE A 345 15.62 -4.36 -7.61
C ILE A 345 15.31 -4.15 -9.10
N GLN A 346 14.85 -2.96 -9.49
CA GLN A 346 14.52 -2.65 -10.88
C GLN A 346 15.76 -2.51 -11.78
N HIS A 347 16.88 -2.08 -11.20
CA HIS A 347 18.07 -1.73 -11.96
C HIS A 347 19.33 -2.41 -11.41
N LYS A 348 19.22 -3.68 -10.95
CA LYS A 348 20.32 -4.50 -10.42
C LYS A 348 21.62 -4.33 -11.21
N GLN A 349 21.54 -4.47 -12.54
CA GLN A 349 22.69 -4.34 -13.44
C GLN A 349 23.27 -2.93 -13.45
N LYS A 350 22.44 -1.88 -13.55
CA LYS A 350 22.93 -0.49 -13.58
C LYS A 350 23.57 -0.12 -12.25
N CYS A 351 22.94 -0.45 -11.12
CA CYS A 351 23.50 -0.22 -9.79
C CYS A 351 24.85 -0.92 -9.63
N PHE A 352 24.95 -2.18 -10.04
CA PHE A 352 26.21 -2.95 -10.02
C PHE A 352 27.31 -2.28 -10.85
N TRP A 353 27.01 -1.89 -12.10
CA TRP A 353 27.98 -1.21 -12.96
C TRP A 353 28.38 0.16 -12.42
N THR A 354 27.45 0.94 -11.87
CA THR A 354 27.77 2.22 -11.23
C THR A 354 28.75 2.04 -10.08
N VAL A 355 28.57 1.01 -9.23
CA VAL A 355 29.49 0.70 -8.13
C VAL A 355 30.86 0.28 -8.67
N ILE A 356 30.92 -0.58 -9.71
CA ILE A 356 32.18 -0.99 -10.32
C ILE A 356 32.93 0.20 -10.93
N ILE A 357 32.26 1.03 -11.73
CA ILE A 357 32.85 2.20 -12.37
C ILE A 357 33.36 3.18 -11.29
N PHE A 358 32.59 3.35 -10.22
CA PHE A 358 33.00 4.17 -9.09
C PHE A 358 34.24 3.63 -8.37
N LEU A 359 34.26 2.35 -8.02
CA LEU A 359 35.41 1.69 -7.40
C LEU A 359 36.64 1.72 -8.29
N TRP A 360 36.46 1.50 -9.59
CA TRP A 360 37.53 1.57 -10.58
C TRP A 360 38.11 2.99 -10.65
N GLY A 361 37.26 4.02 -10.72
CA GLY A 361 37.68 5.43 -10.68
C GLY A 361 38.42 5.78 -9.38
N ALA A 362 37.94 5.27 -8.24
CA ALA A 362 38.58 5.44 -6.94
C ALA A 362 39.98 4.78 -6.88
N LEU A 363 40.11 3.54 -7.38
CA LEU A 363 41.38 2.83 -7.46
C LEU A 363 42.39 3.55 -8.38
N TRP A 364 41.94 4.06 -9.54
CA TRP A 364 42.77 4.85 -10.43
C TRP A 364 43.28 6.14 -9.78
N LYS A 365 42.40 6.86 -9.08
CA LYS A 365 42.78 8.05 -8.30
C LYS A 365 43.78 7.71 -7.20
N ALA A 366 43.54 6.63 -6.44
CA ALA A 366 44.44 6.18 -5.38
C ALA A 366 45.84 5.83 -5.93
N ARG A 367 45.90 5.13 -7.07
CA ARG A 367 47.15 4.82 -7.77
C ARG A 367 47.90 6.09 -8.18
N ALA A 368 47.21 7.08 -8.74
CA ALA A 368 47.83 8.34 -9.14
C ALA A 368 48.41 9.10 -7.95
N VAL A 369 47.71 9.11 -6.81
CA VAL A 369 48.21 9.71 -5.56
C VAL A 369 49.41 8.94 -5.00
N TYR A 370 49.38 7.61 -5.02
CA TYR A 370 50.50 6.76 -4.59
C TYR A 370 51.75 6.96 -5.46
N GLN A 371 51.61 7.06 -6.78
CA GLN A 371 52.74 7.34 -7.66
C GLN A 371 53.31 8.75 -7.43
N ALA A 372 52.45 9.75 -7.20
CA ALA A 372 52.89 11.11 -6.90
C ALA A 372 53.63 11.25 -5.55
N THR A 373 53.43 10.33 -4.61
CA THR A 373 54.09 10.33 -3.29
C THR A 373 55.40 9.55 -3.26
N LYS A 374 55.65 8.70 -4.26
CA LYS A 374 56.86 7.88 -4.37
C LYS A 374 58.02 8.58 -5.11
N ILE A 375 57.75 9.72 -5.74
CA ILE A 375 58.73 10.62 -6.38
C ILE A 375 59.17 11.65 -5.37
#